data_AF-A0A959IUT1-F1
#
_entry.id   AF-A0A959IUT1-F1
#
_cell.length_a   1.000
_cell.length_b   1.000
_cell.length_c   1.000
_cell.angle_alpha   90.00
_cell.angle_beta   90.00
_cell.angle_gamma   90.00
#
_symmetry.space_group_name_H-M   'P 1'
#
loop_
_entity.id
_entity.type
_entity.pdbx_description
1 polymer ?
#
loop_
_entity_poly.entity_id
_entity_poly.type
_entity_poly.pdbx_seq_one_letter_code
_entity_poly.pdbx_strand_id
1 'polypeptide(L)'
;PKQPSDGYRPELDPELNANEVLRILATDVIDSDDRRSPQTYLPTKRFYIPVDVQKAFQTGWVNPTDTGQVVDRISIQINRNKNYLLKDELAVLDVIVSNLNDRPIYFAVTCRAEKMLGLQDYMQMEGLGLRILPVKTPINNERRQYGQVYGAGRVAVNKVYDRVMNKFAWGNFDKMKLYVDRSYGPSIQSLHILMLRTAEALARQGDTERAVALCEKYLEAFPDMNFPYDYRTMRLLEVMVVSGAYEKAKPHLEILADETLEHLRFYNSLSQDDLEAGFAQDFGLAMRTKDDLLAAAKRGGDKEFEDQLNAMFAEFNIPD
;
A
#
# COMPACT_ATOMS: atom_id res chain seq x y z
N PRO A 1 39.72 13.12 17.16
CA PRO A 1 38.86 14.32 16.99
C PRO A 1 38.47 14.54 15.52
N LYS A 2 37.25 14.17 15.16
CA LYS A 2 36.59 14.70 13.96
C LYS A 2 35.19 15.13 14.38
N GLN A 3 35.02 16.43 14.59
CA GLN A 3 33.68 17.02 14.65
C GLN A 3 33.06 16.93 13.25
N PRO A 4 31.77 16.62 13.13
CA PRO A 4 30.97 17.07 12.01
C PRO A 4 30.00 18.13 12.50
N SER A 5 30.43 19.39 12.49
CA SER A 5 29.53 20.56 12.56
C SER A 5 29.11 21.06 11.17
N ASP A 6 29.59 20.42 10.11
CA ASP A 6 29.09 20.68 8.76
C ASP A 6 27.95 19.71 8.50
N GLY A 7 26.76 20.25 8.24
CA GLY A 7 25.57 19.46 7.89
C GLY A 7 25.88 18.38 6.84
N TYR A 8 25.17 17.25 6.93
CA TYR A 8 25.33 16.11 6.02
C TYR A 8 25.44 16.56 4.56
N ARG A 9 26.59 16.32 3.93
CA ARG A 9 26.87 16.63 2.51
C ARG A 9 26.76 15.34 1.68
N PRO A 10 25.63 15.07 1.01
CA PRO A 10 25.41 13.80 0.31
C PRO A 10 26.49 13.55 -0.75
N GLU A 11 26.95 14.58 -1.47
CA GLU A 11 28.00 14.49 -2.49
C GLU A 11 29.34 13.92 -2.01
N LEU A 12 29.63 13.94 -0.70
CA LEU A 12 30.89 13.44 -0.12
C LEU A 12 30.74 12.10 0.63
N ASP A 13 29.52 11.54 0.69
CA ASP A 13 29.21 10.35 1.49
C ASP A 13 29.61 9.06 0.75
N PRO A 14 30.65 8.31 1.14
CA PRO A 14 31.10 7.14 0.37
C PRO A 14 30.01 6.06 0.35
N GLU A 15 29.63 5.55 -0.82
CA GLU A 15 28.71 4.41 -0.90
C GLU A 15 29.48 3.11 -0.61
N LEU A 16 29.06 2.35 0.41
CA LEU A 16 29.73 1.11 0.83
C LEU A 16 28.93 -0.15 0.47
N ASN A 17 29.61 -1.29 0.35
CA ASN A 17 28.94 -2.57 0.25
C ASN A 17 28.27 -2.91 1.59
N ALA A 18 27.02 -3.38 1.59
CA ALA A 18 26.30 -3.67 2.83
C ALA A 18 26.96 -4.77 3.68
N ASN A 19 27.70 -5.71 3.07
CA ASN A 19 28.51 -6.68 3.81
C ASN A 19 29.68 -6.01 4.55
N GLU A 20 30.29 -5.00 3.94
CA GLU A 20 31.36 -4.22 4.56
C GLU A 20 30.79 -3.37 5.71
N VAL A 21 29.62 -2.77 5.53
CA VAL A 21 28.89 -2.08 6.59
C VAL A 21 28.68 -2.99 7.81
N LEU A 22 28.15 -4.21 7.61
CA LEU A 22 27.95 -5.15 8.71
C LEU A 22 29.26 -5.57 9.38
N ARG A 23 30.35 -5.75 8.60
CA ARG A 23 31.67 -6.05 9.16
C ARG A 23 32.19 -4.91 10.03
N ILE A 24 32.15 -3.66 9.54
CA ILE A 24 32.56 -2.47 10.29
C ILE A 24 31.80 -2.43 11.63
N LEU A 25 30.46 -2.58 11.57
CA LEU A 25 29.62 -2.53 12.75
C LEU A 25 29.90 -3.66 13.75
N ALA A 26 30.29 -4.85 13.28
CA ALA A 26 30.61 -6.01 14.11
C ALA A 26 32.01 -5.95 14.74
N THR A 27 32.97 -5.30 14.07
CA THR A 27 34.37 -5.21 14.53
C THR A 27 34.69 -3.94 15.31
N ASP A 28 33.79 -2.95 15.30
CA ASP A 28 34.00 -1.70 16.03
C ASP A 28 34.01 -1.98 17.54
N VAL A 29 35.18 -1.80 18.15
CA VAL A 29 35.38 -2.02 19.58
C VAL A 29 34.96 -0.75 20.30
N ILE A 30 33.80 -0.80 20.97
CA ILE A 30 33.40 0.25 21.91
C ILE A 30 34.36 0.16 23.10
N ASP A 31 35.31 1.10 23.18
CA ASP A 31 36.20 1.22 24.33
C ASP A 31 35.37 1.61 25.57
N SER A 32 35.26 0.69 26.52
CA SER A 32 34.34 0.78 27.66
C SER A 32 34.70 1.86 28.68
N ASP A 33 35.92 2.44 28.58
CA ASP A 33 36.39 3.49 29.48
C ASP A 33 35.90 4.89 29.09
N ASP A 34 35.48 5.12 27.84
CA ASP A 34 34.87 6.39 27.44
C ASP A 34 33.34 6.33 27.55
N ARG A 35 32.83 6.71 28.73
CA ARG A 35 31.38 6.86 29.00
C ARG A 35 30.66 7.84 28.05
N ARG A 36 31.36 8.51 27.14
CA ARG A 36 30.80 9.50 26.20
C ARG A 36 30.45 8.95 24.82
N SER A 37 30.86 7.74 24.43
CA SER A 37 30.46 7.18 23.13
C SER A 37 30.18 5.67 23.16
N PRO A 38 29.07 5.23 23.78
CA PRO A 38 28.67 3.82 23.81
C PRO A 38 28.12 3.32 22.47
N GLN A 39 28.47 3.96 21.35
CA GLN A 39 27.84 3.74 20.05
C GLN A 39 28.90 3.49 18.98
N THR A 40 28.69 2.39 18.26
CA THR A 40 29.39 2.04 17.03
C THR A 40 29.23 3.14 15.99
N TYR A 41 30.29 3.44 15.24
CA TYR A 41 30.29 4.46 14.20
C TYR A 41 30.14 3.87 12.81
N LEU A 42 29.16 4.37 12.05
CA LEU A 42 28.99 4.07 10.63
C LEU A 42 29.44 5.28 9.78
N PRO A 43 30.45 5.15 8.91
CA PRO A 43 31.02 6.29 8.17
C PRO A 43 30.15 6.76 7.00
N THR A 44 29.01 6.11 6.74
CA THR A 44 28.14 6.43 5.60
C THR A 44 26.66 6.28 5.90
N LYS A 45 25.81 7.04 5.21
CA LYS A 45 24.36 6.82 5.15
C LYS A 45 23.91 6.11 3.88
N ARG A 46 24.86 5.77 3.00
CA ARG A 46 24.63 5.15 1.69
C ARG A 46 25.37 3.83 1.59
N PHE A 47 24.63 2.77 1.33
CA PHE A 47 25.22 1.48 1.03
C PHE A 47 24.36 0.71 0.05
N TYR A 48 24.92 -0.31 -0.57
CA TYR A 48 24.21 -1.15 -1.52
C TYR A 48 24.34 -2.63 -1.18
N ILE A 49 23.29 -3.40 -1.48
CA ILE A 49 23.31 -4.86 -1.40
C ILE A 49 23.66 -5.40 -2.80
N PRO A 50 24.76 -6.15 -2.97
CA PRO A 50 25.07 -6.79 -4.24
C PRO A 50 24.06 -7.91 -4.55
N VAL A 51 23.65 -8.02 -5.81
CA VAL A 51 22.66 -8.99 -6.28
C VAL A 51 23.29 -9.90 -7.32
N ASP A 52 23.11 -11.21 -7.14
CA ASP A 52 23.39 -12.22 -8.16
C ASP A 52 22.21 -12.29 -9.14
N VAL A 53 22.27 -11.46 -10.18
CA VAL A 53 21.23 -11.37 -11.22
C VAL A 53 21.07 -12.69 -11.97
N GLN A 54 22.18 -13.40 -12.23
CA GLN A 54 22.14 -14.68 -12.94
C GLN A 54 21.38 -15.73 -12.12
N LYS A 55 21.68 -15.83 -10.83
CA LYS A 55 20.96 -16.72 -9.92
C LYS A 55 19.50 -16.31 -9.74
N ALA A 56 19.19 -15.00 -9.71
CA ALA A 56 17.82 -14.52 -9.63
C ALA A 56 16.96 -14.94 -10.85
N PHE A 57 17.55 -15.00 -12.04
CA PHE A 57 16.90 -15.56 -13.23
C PHE A 57 16.82 -17.09 -13.18
N GLN A 58 17.90 -17.78 -12.82
CA GLN A 58 17.95 -19.25 -12.75
C GLN A 58 16.93 -19.83 -11.75
N THR A 59 16.69 -19.13 -10.64
CA THR A 59 15.73 -19.53 -9.60
C THR A 59 14.29 -19.11 -9.91
N GLY A 60 14.05 -18.41 -11.02
CA GLY A 60 12.72 -17.92 -11.42
C GLY A 60 12.18 -16.81 -10.50
N TRP A 61 13.04 -16.13 -9.74
CA TRP A 61 12.63 -15.04 -8.86
C TRP A 61 12.29 -13.77 -9.64
N VAL A 62 12.98 -13.56 -10.75
CA VAL A 62 12.77 -12.47 -11.71
C VAL A 62 12.17 -13.06 -12.98
N ASN A 63 11.15 -12.42 -13.52
CA ASN A 63 10.56 -12.87 -14.79
C ASN A 63 11.48 -12.45 -15.94
N PRO A 64 11.72 -13.31 -16.95
CA PRO A 64 12.41 -12.91 -18.18
C PRO A 64 11.87 -11.64 -18.85
N THR A 65 10.61 -11.24 -18.60
CA THR A 65 10.05 -9.98 -19.13
C THR A 65 10.50 -8.72 -18.38
N ASP A 66 11.20 -8.86 -17.24
CA ASP A 66 11.55 -7.74 -16.36
C ASP A 66 12.88 -7.04 -16.72
N THR A 67 13.52 -7.41 -17.84
CA THR A 67 14.93 -7.09 -18.15
C THR A 67 15.34 -5.63 -17.99
N GLY A 68 14.48 -4.66 -18.32
CA GLY A 68 14.80 -3.24 -18.25
C GLY A 68 14.81 -2.62 -16.84
N GLN A 69 14.35 -3.37 -15.82
CA GLN A 69 14.23 -2.88 -14.44
C GLN A 69 15.07 -3.68 -13.45
N VAL A 70 15.77 -4.72 -13.92
CA VAL A 70 16.62 -5.56 -13.08
C VAL A 70 17.92 -4.85 -12.76
N VAL A 71 18.31 -4.85 -11.48
CA VAL A 71 19.54 -4.21 -11.00
C VAL A 71 20.52 -5.23 -10.44
N ASP A 72 21.81 -5.01 -10.64
CA ASP A 72 22.92 -5.79 -10.06
C ASP A 72 23.23 -5.39 -8.60
N ARG A 73 22.66 -4.28 -8.14
CA ARG A 73 22.75 -3.80 -6.76
C ARG A 73 21.48 -3.07 -6.33
N ILE A 74 21.10 -3.26 -5.07
CA ILE A 74 19.99 -2.55 -4.43
C ILE A 74 20.57 -1.47 -3.51
N SER A 75 20.36 -0.20 -3.85
CA SER A 75 20.79 0.92 -3.02
C SER A 75 19.89 1.11 -1.81
N ILE A 76 20.51 1.30 -0.64
CA ILE A 76 19.89 1.68 0.62
C ILE A 76 20.42 3.05 1.03
N GLN A 77 19.48 3.94 1.35
CA GLN A 77 19.77 5.28 1.87
C GLN A 77 19.11 5.42 3.23
N ILE A 78 19.91 5.56 4.29
CA ILE A 78 19.38 5.97 5.59
C ILE A 78 18.83 7.38 5.45
N ASN A 79 17.64 7.63 6.04
CA ASN A 79 17.01 8.93 6.08
C ASN A 79 18.03 10.00 6.50
N ARG A 80 18.15 11.08 5.71
CA ARG A 80 19.13 12.15 5.94
C ARG A 80 19.01 12.78 7.33
N ASN A 81 17.79 12.84 7.86
CA ASN A 81 17.49 13.40 9.19
C ASN A 81 17.72 12.42 10.33
N LYS A 82 18.08 11.16 10.01
CA LYS A 82 18.39 10.11 10.99
C LYS A 82 19.89 9.90 11.06
N ASN A 83 20.45 9.97 12.27
CA ASN A 83 21.89 9.85 12.54
C ASN A 83 22.27 8.56 13.27
N TYR A 84 21.34 7.61 13.38
CA TYR A 84 21.54 6.34 14.07
C TYR A 84 20.81 5.21 13.36
N LEU A 85 21.24 3.98 13.60
CA LEU A 85 20.49 2.76 13.31
C LEU A 85 20.16 2.07 14.63
N LEU A 86 18.93 1.61 14.77
CA LEU A 86 18.51 0.82 15.92
C LEU A 86 18.98 -0.64 15.75
N LYS A 87 19.14 -1.34 16.88
CA LYS A 87 19.57 -2.76 16.87
C LYS A 87 18.63 -3.67 16.06
N ASP A 88 17.33 -3.37 16.08
CA ASP A 88 16.34 -4.11 15.30
C ASP A 88 16.47 -3.86 13.78
N GLU A 89 16.83 -2.64 13.37
CA GLU A 89 17.12 -2.30 11.98
C GLU A 89 18.42 -2.95 11.49
N LEU A 90 19.45 -3.02 12.35
CA LEU A 90 20.66 -3.78 12.08
C LEU A 90 20.35 -5.27 11.87
N ALA A 91 19.52 -5.85 12.73
CA ALA A 91 19.12 -7.26 12.61
C ALA A 91 18.36 -7.52 11.30
N VAL A 92 17.43 -6.62 10.91
CA VAL A 92 16.75 -6.70 9.61
C VAL A 92 17.73 -6.57 8.46
N LEU A 93 18.67 -5.62 8.53
CA LEU A 93 19.69 -5.44 7.49
C LEU A 93 20.55 -6.70 7.33
N ASP A 94 21.01 -7.29 8.43
CA ASP A 94 21.80 -8.52 8.42
C ASP A 94 21.02 -9.69 7.79
N VAL A 95 19.77 -9.91 8.20
CA VAL A 95 18.91 -10.93 7.59
C VAL A 95 18.80 -10.73 6.08
N ILE A 96 18.65 -9.48 5.62
CA ILE A 96 18.55 -9.17 4.19
C ILE A 96 19.86 -9.46 3.48
N VAL A 97 20.96 -8.83 3.91
CA VAL A 97 22.27 -8.92 3.26
C VAL A 97 22.77 -10.36 3.19
N SER A 98 22.58 -11.11 4.28
CA SER A 98 23.07 -12.48 4.42
C SER A 98 22.24 -13.51 3.64
N ASN A 99 21.02 -13.18 3.19
CA ASN A 99 20.11 -14.16 2.58
C ASN A 99 19.55 -13.77 1.21
N LEU A 100 19.65 -12.51 0.77
CA LEU A 100 18.92 -12.02 -0.42
C LEU A 100 19.18 -12.85 -1.69
N ASN A 101 20.41 -13.34 -1.87
CA ASN A 101 20.80 -14.15 -3.03
C ASN A 101 20.49 -15.65 -2.87
N ASP A 102 20.08 -16.11 -1.69
CA ASP A 102 19.87 -17.54 -1.38
C ASP A 102 18.41 -17.87 -1.06
N ARG A 103 17.66 -16.93 -0.46
CA ARG A 103 16.29 -17.16 0.01
C ARG A 103 15.39 -15.96 -0.28
N PRO A 104 14.11 -16.18 -0.66
CA PRO A 104 13.12 -15.12 -0.71
C PRO A 104 12.90 -14.47 0.66
N ILE A 105 12.90 -13.13 0.69
CA ILE A 105 12.66 -12.35 1.92
C ILE A 105 11.37 -11.55 1.75
N TYR A 106 10.49 -11.62 2.75
CA TYR A 106 9.20 -10.95 2.74
C TYR A 106 9.02 -10.07 3.97
N PHE A 107 8.43 -8.90 3.78
CA PHE A 107 7.85 -8.09 4.83
C PHE A 107 6.33 -8.31 4.89
N ALA A 108 5.75 -8.31 6.09
CA ALA A 108 4.31 -8.23 6.24
C ALA A 108 3.80 -6.85 5.79
N VAL A 109 2.62 -6.79 5.16
CA VAL A 109 2.00 -5.51 4.76
C VAL A 109 1.59 -4.61 5.93
N THR A 110 1.64 -5.14 7.15
CA THR A 110 1.34 -4.45 8.41
C THR A 110 2.61 -3.99 9.17
N CYS A 111 3.81 -4.20 8.60
CA CYS A 111 5.03 -3.73 9.22
C CYS A 111 5.12 -2.19 9.20
N ARG A 112 6.00 -1.64 10.05
CA ARG A 112 6.29 -0.21 10.05
C ARG A 112 7.18 0.15 8.86
N ALA A 113 6.83 1.18 8.11
CA ALA A 113 7.57 1.60 6.92
C ALA A 113 9.05 1.86 7.18
N GLU A 114 9.40 2.37 8.37
CA GLU A 114 10.79 2.65 8.74
C GLU A 114 11.65 1.38 8.81
N LYS A 115 11.03 0.22 9.07
CA LYS A 115 11.71 -1.09 9.13
C LYS A 115 11.99 -1.70 7.76
N MET A 116 11.44 -1.12 6.69
CA MET A 116 11.69 -1.56 5.32
C MET A 116 13.00 -1.01 4.75
N LEU A 117 13.73 -0.19 5.51
CA LEU A 117 15.07 0.33 5.18
C LEU A 117 15.17 1.02 3.80
N GLY A 118 14.09 1.63 3.32
CA GLY A 118 14.09 2.32 2.01
C GLY A 118 13.96 1.37 0.81
N LEU A 119 13.69 0.08 1.03
CA LEU A 119 13.61 -0.95 -0.01
C LEU A 119 12.27 -0.99 -0.75
N GLN A 120 11.33 -0.09 -0.46
CA GLN A 120 9.96 -0.09 -1.00
C GLN A 120 9.92 -0.20 -2.53
N ASP A 121 10.85 0.45 -3.24
CA ASP A 121 10.93 0.42 -4.70
C ASP A 121 11.37 -0.94 -5.28
N TYR A 122 11.90 -1.83 -4.44
CA TYR A 122 12.40 -3.16 -4.82
C TYR A 122 11.51 -4.26 -4.24
N MET A 123 10.22 -3.97 -4.07
CA MET A 123 9.25 -4.92 -3.51
C MET A 123 8.20 -5.40 -4.51
N GLN A 124 7.66 -6.58 -4.24
CA GLN A 124 6.55 -7.16 -4.98
C GLN A 124 5.54 -7.75 -4.00
N MET A 125 4.32 -7.21 -4.04
CA MET A 125 3.20 -7.73 -3.29
C MET A 125 2.77 -9.08 -3.88
N GLU A 126 2.93 -10.14 -3.10
CA GLU A 126 2.56 -11.51 -3.46
C GLU A 126 1.49 -12.03 -2.49
N GLY A 127 0.45 -11.23 -2.21
CA GLY A 127 -0.52 -11.47 -1.14
C GLY A 127 -0.30 -10.46 -0.02
N LEU A 128 -0.53 -10.88 1.23
CA LEU A 128 -0.26 -10.05 2.42
C LEU A 128 1.24 -9.97 2.79
N GLY A 129 2.12 -10.34 1.86
CA GLY A 129 3.57 -10.27 1.98
C GLY A 129 4.19 -9.49 0.82
N LEU A 130 5.14 -8.62 1.14
CA LEU A 130 5.95 -7.83 0.23
C LEU A 130 7.32 -8.48 0.07
N ARG A 131 7.53 -9.16 -1.05
CA ARG A 131 8.80 -9.82 -1.38
C ARG A 131 9.84 -8.79 -1.82
N ILE A 132 11.08 -8.89 -1.34
CA ILE A 132 12.22 -8.15 -1.91
C ILE A 132 12.70 -8.86 -3.17
N LEU A 133 12.91 -8.12 -4.25
CA LEU A 133 13.46 -8.61 -5.51
C LEU A 133 14.28 -7.51 -6.20
N PRO A 134 15.28 -7.85 -7.02
CA PRO A 134 16.15 -6.87 -7.65
C PRO A 134 15.51 -6.23 -8.90
N VAL A 135 14.23 -5.88 -8.81
CA VAL A 135 13.48 -5.21 -9.88
C VAL A 135 13.00 -3.86 -9.35
N LYS A 136 13.58 -2.78 -9.88
CA LYS A 136 13.26 -1.43 -9.41
C LYS A 136 11.95 -0.94 -10.01
N THR A 137 10.92 -0.86 -9.18
CA THR A 137 9.61 -0.30 -9.52
C THR A 137 9.28 0.90 -8.62
N PRO A 138 9.78 2.11 -8.94
CA PRO A 138 9.61 3.29 -8.09
C PRO A 138 8.15 3.56 -7.77
N ILE A 139 7.83 3.97 -6.54
CA ILE A 139 6.47 4.39 -6.19
C ILE A 139 6.08 5.62 -7.03
N ASN A 140 5.05 5.49 -7.87
CA ASN A 140 4.45 6.60 -8.62
C ASN A 140 3.37 7.32 -7.79
N ASN A 141 2.91 8.49 -8.25
CA ASN A 141 1.90 9.29 -7.55
C ASN A 141 0.63 8.48 -7.23
N GLU A 142 0.19 7.63 -8.16
CA GLU A 142 -0.96 6.74 -7.95
C GLU A 142 -0.74 5.78 -6.78
N ARG A 143 0.44 5.18 -6.63
CA ARG A 143 0.70 4.23 -5.54
C ARG A 143 0.92 4.91 -4.18
N ARG A 144 1.28 6.20 -4.16
CA ARG A 144 1.44 6.97 -2.90
C ARG A 144 0.15 7.06 -2.11
N GLN A 145 -1.00 6.98 -2.78
CA GLN A 145 -2.31 7.01 -2.11
C GLN A 145 -2.54 5.82 -1.16
N TYR A 146 -1.79 4.72 -1.32
CA TYR A 146 -1.86 3.57 -0.41
C TYR A 146 -0.86 3.65 0.75
N GLY A 147 -0.13 4.76 0.86
CA GLY A 147 0.94 4.91 1.84
C GLY A 147 2.20 4.10 1.50
N GLN A 148 3.18 4.18 2.40
CA GLN A 148 4.55 3.68 2.16
C GLN A 148 4.65 2.15 2.09
N VAL A 149 3.79 1.43 2.82
CA VAL A 149 3.84 -0.03 2.91
C VAL A 149 2.98 -0.66 1.83
N TYR A 150 1.67 -0.37 1.82
CA TYR A 150 0.78 -0.95 0.82
C TYR A 150 1.03 -0.42 -0.58
N GLY A 151 1.64 0.77 -0.75
CA GLY A 151 2.03 1.31 -2.05
C GLY A 151 3.38 0.78 -2.56
N ALA A 152 4.10 0.00 -1.76
CA ALA A 152 5.45 -0.47 -2.09
C ALA A 152 5.46 -1.29 -3.38
N GLY A 153 6.45 -0.98 -4.22
CA GLY A 153 6.81 -1.66 -5.46
C GLY A 153 5.62 -2.05 -6.33
N ARG A 154 5.68 -3.26 -6.91
CA ARG A 154 4.68 -3.79 -7.84
C ARG A 154 3.81 -4.88 -7.20
N VAL A 155 2.84 -5.40 -7.95
CA VAL A 155 1.98 -6.51 -7.55
C VAL A 155 2.24 -7.71 -8.46
N ALA A 156 2.38 -8.91 -7.87
CA ALA A 156 2.46 -10.16 -8.63
C ALA A 156 1.06 -10.63 -9.04
N VAL A 157 0.44 -9.92 -9.99
CA VAL A 157 -0.97 -10.04 -10.37
C VAL A 157 -1.47 -11.48 -10.44
N ASN A 158 -0.81 -12.35 -11.22
CA ASN A 158 -1.24 -13.75 -11.38
C ASN A 158 -1.19 -14.55 -10.06
N LYS A 159 -0.15 -14.35 -9.25
CA LYS A 159 -0.01 -15.04 -7.96
C LYS A 159 -1.03 -14.54 -6.94
N VAL A 160 -1.32 -13.23 -6.94
CA VAL A 160 -2.31 -12.66 -6.02
C VAL A 160 -3.71 -13.11 -6.42
N TYR A 161 -4.03 -13.03 -7.71
CA TYR A 161 -5.32 -13.47 -8.24
C TYR A 161 -5.61 -14.94 -7.88
N ASP A 162 -4.69 -15.86 -8.18
CA ASP A 162 -4.87 -17.28 -7.83
C ASP A 162 -5.08 -17.49 -6.31
N ARG A 163 -4.30 -16.80 -5.48
CA ARG A 163 -4.43 -16.93 -4.02
C ARG A 163 -5.78 -16.43 -3.51
N VAL A 164 -6.19 -15.25 -3.96
CA VAL A 164 -7.47 -14.63 -3.56
C VAL A 164 -8.64 -15.50 -4.01
N MET A 165 -8.63 -15.96 -5.26
CA MET A 165 -9.75 -16.69 -5.83
C MET A 165 -9.81 -18.14 -5.36
N ASN A 166 -8.66 -18.80 -5.17
CA ASN A 166 -8.60 -20.26 -5.01
C ASN A 166 -7.99 -20.76 -3.69
N LYS A 167 -7.33 -19.89 -2.89
CA LYS A 167 -6.58 -20.32 -1.69
C LYS A 167 -7.02 -19.64 -0.39
N PHE A 168 -7.48 -18.40 -0.45
CA PHE A 168 -7.91 -17.66 0.73
C PHE A 168 -9.26 -18.15 1.24
N ALA A 169 -9.47 -17.99 2.54
CA ALA A 169 -10.72 -18.29 3.23
C ALA A 169 -11.28 -17.00 3.85
N TRP A 170 -12.59 -16.80 3.73
CA TRP A 170 -13.24 -15.50 3.96
C TRP A 170 -14.12 -15.45 5.21
N GLY A 171 -14.01 -16.43 6.10
CA GLY A 171 -14.65 -16.38 7.42
C GLY A 171 -16.18 -16.41 7.45
N ASN A 172 -16.84 -16.68 6.32
CA ASN A 172 -18.31 -16.78 6.17
C ASN A 172 -19.09 -15.50 6.56
N PHE A 173 -18.48 -14.32 6.42
CA PHE A 173 -19.19 -13.06 6.66
C PHE A 173 -20.33 -12.81 5.68
N ASP A 174 -20.41 -13.57 4.60
CA ASP A 174 -21.48 -13.54 3.59
C ASP A 174 -22.73 -14.32 4.01
N LYS A 175 -22.66 -15.14 5.07
CA LYS A 175 -23.75 -16.06 5.45
C LYS A 175 -24.65 -15.56 6.57
N MET A 176 -24.16 -14.68 7.44
CA MET A 176 -24.90 -14.20 8.61
C MET A 176 -24.56 -12.76 8.92
N LYS A 177 -25.53 -12.02 9.45
CA LYS A 177 -25.27 -10.70 10.05
C LYS A 177 -24.56 -10.88 11.40
N LEU A 178 -23.41 -10.24 11.55
CA LEU A 178 -22.49 -10.38 12.67
C LEU A 178 -22.09 -9.00 13.19
N TYR A 179 -21.79 -8.92 14.49
CA TYR A 179 -21.04 -7.78 15.02
C TYR A 179 -19.55 -8.02 14.72
N VAL A 180 -18.99 -7.23 13.80
CA VAL A 180 -17.55 -7.25 13.50
C VAL A 180 -16.88 -6.14 14.30
N ASP A 181 -16.03 -6.53 15.25
CA ASP A 181 -15.33 -5.58 16.10
C ASP A 181 -14.38 -4.69 15.27
N ARG A 182 -14.36 -3.39 15.56
CA ARG A 182 -13.53 -2.41 14.83
C ARG A 182 -12.04 -2.73 14.88
N SER A 183 -11.57 -3.47 15.88
CA SER A 183 -10.18 -3.94 15.98
C SER A 183 -9.74 -4.81 14.79
N TYR A 184 -10.66 -5.43 14.04
CA TYR A 184 -10.34 -6.16 12.82
C TYR A 184 -10.13 -5.25 11.60
N GLY A 185 -10.48 -3.96 11.70
CA GLY A 185 -10.38 -2.97 10.61
C GLY A 185 -9.04 -2.99 9.84
N PRO A 186 -7.87 -3.03 10.51
CA PRO A 186 -6.58 -3.11 9.81
C PRO A 186 -6.41 -4.36 8.94
N SER A 187 -6.98 -5.50 9.36
CA SER A 187 -6.93 -6.76 8.61
C SER A 187 -7.81 -6.67 7.35
N ILE A 188 -9.01 -6.11 7.49
CA ILE A 188 -9.93 -5.86 6.36
C ILE A 188 -9.31 -4.87 5.38
N GLN A 189 -8.70 -3.79 5.87
CA GLN A 189 -8.00 -2.82 5.04
C GLN A 189 -6.84 -3.45 4.25
N SER A 190 -6.09 -4.36 4.87
CA SER A 190 -5.01 -5.08 4.18
C SER A 190 -5.54 -5.90 2.99
N LEU A 191 -6.66 -6.60 3.18
CA LEU A 191 -7.31 -7.39 2.13
C LEU A 191 -7.92 -6.51 1.05
N HIS A 192 -8.59 -5.41 1.44
CA HIS A 192 -9.10 -4.41 0.52
C HIS A 192 -7.99 -3.91 -0.39
N ILE A 193 -6.89 -3.37 0.16
CA ILE A 193 -5.84 -2.76 -0.64
C ILE A 193 -5.13 -3.79 -1.51
N LEU A 194 -4.91 -5.01 -1.00
CA LEU A 194 -4.37 -6.12 -1.79
C LEU A 194 -5.22 -6.37 -3.03
N MET A 195 -6.54 -6.47 -2.83
CA MET A 195 -7.48 -6.78 -3.90
C MET A 195 -7.61 -5.61 -4.88
N LEU A 196 -7.86 -4.40 -4.39
CA LEU A 196 -7.97 -3.19 -5.18
C LEU A 196 -6.70 -2.93 -6.04
N ARG A 197 -5.50 -3.00 -5.45
CA ARG A 197 -4.25 -2.81 -6.22
C ARG A 197 -4.09 -3.86 -7.32
N THR A 198 -4.55 -5.08 -7.08
CA THR A 198 -4.49 -6.17 -8.06
C THR A 198 -5.50 -5.93 -9.18
N ALA A 199 -6.73 -5.53 -8.85
CA ALA A 199 -7.78 -5.21 -9.82
C ALA A 199 -7.38 -4.01 -10.70
N GLU A 200 -6.85 -2.94 -10.13
CA GLU A 200 -6.34 -1.79 -10.90
C GLU A 200 -5.15 -2.16 -11.81
N ALA A 201 -4.30 -3.09 -11.37
CA ALA A 201 -3.20 -3.58 -12.20
C ALA A 201 -3.72 -4.42 -13.39
N LEU A 202 -4.71 -5.27 -13.16
CA LEU A 202 -5.39 -6.06 -14.20
C LEU A 202 -6.10 -5.15 -15.20
N ALA A 203 -6.89 -4.19 -14.73
CA ALA A 203 -7.60 -3.24 -15.59
C ALA A 203 -6.63 -2.46 -16.49
N ARG A 204 -5.49 -1.98 -15.97
CA ARG A 204 -4.45 -1.33 -16.77
C ARG A 204 -3.79 -2.23 -17.81
N GLN A 205 -3.77 -3.54 -17.58
CA GLN A 205 -3.29 -4.52 -18.55
C GLN A 205 -4.34 -4.89 -19.60
N GLY A 206 -5.55 -4.32 -19.51
CA GLY A 206 -6.68 -4.66 -20.37
C GLY A 206 -7.40 -5.95 -19.95
N ASP A 207 -7.02 -6.55 -18.83
CA ASP A 207 -7.65 -7.75 -18.29
C ASP A 207 -8.83 -7.40 -17.38
N THR A 208 -9.86 -6.85 -18.01
CA THR A 208 -11.05 -6.32 -17.34
C THR A 208 -11.87 -7.43 -16.68
N GLU A 209 -11.92 -8.62 -17.27
CA GLU A 209 -12.66 -9.77 -16.74
C GLU A 209 -12.12 -10.17 -15.35
N ARG A 210 -10.79 -10.38 -15.22
CA ARG A 210 -10.20 -10.72 -13.93
C ARG A 210 -10.23 -9.55 -12.96
N ALA A 211 -10.13 -8.31 -13.43
CA ALA A 211 -10.27 -7.13 -12.57
C ALA A 211 -11.65 -7.11 -11.89
N VAL A 212 -12.72 -7.28 -12.69
CA VAL A 212 -14.11 -7.29 -12.22
C VAL A 212 -14.36 -8.48 -11.29
N ALA A 213 -13.92 -9.69 -11.66
CA ALA A 213 -14.11 -10.88 -10.82
C ALA A 213 -13.48 -10.72 -9.43
N LEU A 214 -12.35 -10.01 -9.35
CA LEU A 214 -11.67 -9.76 -8.09
C LEU A 214 -12.39 -8.71 -7.24
N CYS A 215 -12.96 -7.67 -7.85
CA CYS A 215 -13.86 -6.72 -7.16
C CYS A 215 -15.13 -7.42 -6.64
N GLU A 216 -15.80 -8.22 -7.48
CA GLU A 216 -16.95 -9.03 -7.07
C GLU A 216 -16.60 -9.95 -5.91
N LYS A 217 -15.41 -10.57 -5.93
CA LYS A 217 -14.97 -11.44 -4.83
C LYS A 217 -14.84 -10.69 -3.51
N TYR A 218 -14.38 -9.43 -3.54
CA TYR A 218 -14.29 -8.62 -2.32
C TYR A 218 -15.68 -8.30 -1.78
N LEU A 219 -16.59 -7.85 -2.65
CA LEU A 219 -17.97 -7.48 -2.28
C LEU A 219 -18.77 -8.68 -1.76
N GLU A 220 -18.53 -9.88 -2.30
CA GLU A 220 -19.08 -11.14 -1.80
C GLU A 220 -18.52 -11.46 -0.40
N ALA A 221 -17.19 -11.40 -0.23
CA ALA A 221 -16.53 -11.78 1.02
C ALA A 221 -16.78 -10.79 2.16
N PHE A 222 -16.98 -9.50 1.84
CA PHE A 222 -17.20 -8.41 2.78
C PHE A 222 -18.49 -7.65 2.40
N PRO A 223 -19.67 -8.26 2.60
CA PRO A 223 -20.93 -7.66 2.20
C PRO A 223 -21.31 -6.50 3.12
N ASP A 224 -22.09 -5.57 2.57
CA ASP A 224 -22.56 -4.37 3.26
C ASP A 224 -23.22 -4.65 4.62
N MET A 225 -24.00 -5.75 4.73
CA MET A 225 -24.68 -6.14 5.96
C MET A 225 -23.78 -6.24 7.22
N ASN A 226 -22.47 -6.48 7.01
CA ASN A 226 -21.45 -6.58 8.04
C ASN A 226 -20.33 -5.53 7.90
N PHE A 227 -20.15 -4.99 6.69
CA PHE A 227 -19.10 -4.04 6.34
C PHE A 227 -19.71 -2.89 5.54
N PRO A 228 -20.30 -1.88 6.23
CA PRO A 228 -20.97 -0.76 5.59
C PRO A 228 -20.09 -0.11 4.52
N TYR A 229 -20.70 0.18 3.38
CA TYR A 229 -19.98 0.76 2.26
C TYR A 229 -19.55 2.20 2.53
N ASP A 230 -18.35 2.54 2.05
CA ASP A 230 -17.80 3.89 2.18
C ASP A 230 -16.94 4.28 0.97
N TYR A 231 -16.23 5.41 1.09
CA TYR A 231 -15.32 5.92 0.06
C TYR A 231 -14.29 4.89 -0.43
N ARG A 232 -13.95 3.86 0.37
CA ARG A 232 -13.04 2.79 -0.04
C ARG A 232 -13.75 1.85 -0.99
N THR A 233 -15.00 1.48 -0.70
CA THR A 233 -15.83 0.66 -1.60
C THR A 233 -16.00 1.33 -2.95
N MET A 234 -16.19 2.65 -2.99
CA MET A 234 -16.26 3.42 -4.24
C MET A 234 -15.09 3.12 -5.19
N ARG A 235 -13.87 2.95 -4.65
CA ARG A 235 -12.69 2.66 -5.48
C ARG A 235 -12.74 1.31 -6.18
N LEU A 236 -13.34 0.29 -5.54
CA LEU A 236 -13.56 -1.01 -6.17
C LEU A 236 -14.65 -0.92 -7.25
N LEU A 237 -15.72 -0.17 -6.97
CA LEU A 237 -16.81 0.05 -7.93
C LEU A 237 -16.32 0.83 -9.15
N GLU A 238 -15.46 1.83 -8.96
CA GLU A 238 -14.83 2.56 -10.06
C GLU A 238 -14.05 1.62 -10.99
N VAL A 239 -13.29 0.66 -10.43
CA VAL A 239 -12.61 -0.36 -11.24
C VAL A 239 -13.60 -1.18 -12.06
N MET A 240 -14.75 -1.54 -11.49
CA MET A 240 -15.80 -2.26 -12.23
C MET A 240 -16.39 -1.40 -13.36
N VAL A 241 -16.69 -0.13 -13.09
CA VAL A 241 -17.25 0.81 -14.08
C VAL A 241 -16.29 1.02 -15.25
N VAL A 242 -15.02 1.36 -14.99
CA VAL A 242 -14.02 1.58 -16.06
C VAL A 242 -13.64 0.29 -16.79
N SER A 243 -13.90 -0.87 -16.18
CA SER A 243 -13.72 -2.19 -16.81
C SER A 243 -14.95 -2.64 -17.62
N GLY A 244 -15.97 -1.79 -17.78
CA GLY A 244 -17.17 -2.08 -18.58
C GLY A 244 -18.22 -2.93 -17.86
N ALA A 245 -18.13 -3.08 -16.54
CA ALA A 245 -19.07 -3.86 -15.72
C ALA A 245 -20.03 -2.97 -14.92
N TYR A 246 -20.54 -1.90 -15.54
CA TYR A 246 -21.44 -0.95 -14.88
C TYR A 246 -22.69 -1.63 -14.28
N GLU A 247 -23.36 -2.50 -15.03
CA GLU A 247 -24.55 -3.23 -14.56
C GLU A 247 -24.30 -4.07 -13.30
N LYS A 248 -23.07 -4.58 -13.14
CA LYS A 248 -22.66 -5.31 -11.93
C LYS A 248 -22.31 -4.36 -10.77
N ALA A 249 -21.82 -3.16 -11.07
CA ALA A 249 -21.49 -2.15 -10.08
C ALA A 249 -22.73 -1.43 -9.54
N LYS A 250 -23.76 -1.22 -10.38
CA LYS A 250 -24.94 -0.41 -10.08
C LYS A 250 -25.64 -0.76 -8.75
N PRO A 251 -25.96 -2.03 -8.43
CA PRO A 251 -26.60 -2.35 -7.15
C PRO A 251 -25.75 -1.95 -5.93
N HIS A 252 -24.43 -1.99 -6.07
CA HIS A 252 -23.52 -1.57 -5.00
C HIS A 252 -23.34 -0.04 -4.95
N LEU A 253 -23.46 0.65 -6.10
CA LEU A 253 -23.49 2.11 -6.16
C LEU A 253 -24.75 2.66 -5.48
N GLU A 254 -25.90 2.00 -5.65
CA GLU A 254 -27.16 2.35 -4.97
C GLU A 254 -27.02 2.24 -3.45
N ILE A 255 -26.48 1.12 -2.94
CA ILE A 255 -26.20 0.94 -1.50
C ILE A 255 -25.25 2.03 -0.99
N LEU A 256 -24.15 2.28 -1.71
CA LEU A 256 -23.19 3.29 -1.32
C LEU A 256 -23.79 4.71 -1.32
N ALA A 257 -24.72 5.00 -2.23
CA ALA A 257 -25.41 6.28 -2.28
C ALA A 257 -26.27 6.52 -1.04
N ASP A 258 -27.03 5.50 -0.62
CA ASP A 258 -27.84 5.56 0.60
C ASP A 258 -26.96 5.76 1.85
N GLU A 259 -25.89 4.96 2.02
CA GLU A 259 -24.94 5.11 3.13
C GLU A 259 -24.27 6.49 3.13
N THR A 260 -23.87 6.99 1.95
CA THR A 260 -23.27 8.32 1.80
C THR A 260 -24.26 9.42 2.20
N LEU A 261 -25.53 9.28 1.83
CA LEU A 261 -26.59 10.24 2.20
C LEU A 261 -26.80 10.28 3.71
N GLU A 262 -26.87 9.13 4.37
CA GLU A 262 -27.01 9.05 5.82
C GLU A 262 -25.83 9.70 6.55
N HIS A 263 -24.60 9.45 6.08
CA HIS A 263 -23.41 10.09 6.61
C HIS A 263 -23.43 11.61 6.44
N LEU A 264 -23.76 12.11 5.25
CA LEU A 264 -23.85 13.56 4.99
C LEU A 264 -24.92 14.23 5.86
N ARG A 265 -26.08 13.59 6.05
CA ARG A 265 -27.12 14.09 6.97
C ARG A 265 -26.65 14.14 8.41
N PHE A 266 -25.95 13.09 8.86
CA PHE A 266 -25.36 13.07 10.20
C PHE A 266 -24.36 14.22 10.36
N TYR A 267 -23.43 14.41 9.43
CA TYR A 267 -22.44 15.49 9.50
C TYR A 267 -23.09 16.88 9.51
N ASN A 268 -24.11 17.11 8.68
CA ASN A 268 -24.86 18.37 8.66
C ASN A 268 -25.72 18.60 9.91
N SER A 269 -26.00 17.56 10.71
CA SER A 269 -26.71 17.70 11.98
C SER A 269 -25.82 18.17 13.12
N LEU A 270 -24.50 18.13 12.96
CA LEU A 270 -23.52 18.53 13.96
C LEU A 270 -23.39 20.04 14.04
N SER A 271 -22.94 20.54 15.20
CA SER A 271 -22.46 21.92 15.29
C SER A 271 -21.21 22.09 14.42
N GLN A 272 -20.93 23.33 13.98
CA GLN A 272 -19.73 23.62 13.21
C GLN A 272 -18.46 23.22 13.98
N ASP A 273 -18.41 23.49 15.27
CA ASP A 273 -17.27 23.15 16.14
C ASP A 273 -17.06 21.62 16.21
N ASP A 274 -18.13 20.84 16.36
CA ASP A 274 -18.03 19.36 16.41
C ASP A 274 -17.60 18.77 15.07
N LEU A 275 -18.14 19.31 13.97
CA LEU A 275 -17.76 18.91 12.61
C LEU A 275 -16.28 19.17 12.37
N GLU A 276 -15.81 20.38 12.66
CA GLU A 276 -14.41 20.78 12.45
C GLU A 276 -13.45 19.99 13.35
N ALA A 277 -13.81 19.78 14.61
CA ALA A 277 -12.95 19.10 15.57
C ALA A 277 -12.87 17.58 15.35
N GLY A 278 -13.95 16.94 14.89
CA GLY A 278 -14.06 15.48 14.89
C GLY A 278 -14.26 14.82 13.52
N PHE A 279 -14.86 15.52 12.55
CA PHE A 279 -15.44 14.87 11.36
C PHE A 279 -15.12 15.58 10.04
N ALA A 280 -14.30 16.63 10.04
CA ALA A 280 -13.99 17.41 8.84
C ALA A 280 -13.43 16.55 7.70
N GLN A 281 -12.56 15.59 8.03
CA GLN A 281 -12.00 14.66 7.04
C GLN A 281 -13.07 13.72 6.49
N ASP A 282 -13.89 13.14 7.36
CA ASP A 282 -14.92 12.17 6.96
C ASP A 282 -16.03 12.84 6.13
N PHE A 283 -16.43 14.05 6.50
CA PHE A 283 -17.33 14.89 5.70
C PHE A 283 -16.76 15.17 4.31
N GLY A 284 -15.48 15.55 4.22
CA GLY A 284 -14.80 15.75 2.94
C GLY A 284 -14.74 14.48 2.07
N LEU A 285 -14.58 13.30 2.69
CA LEU A 285 -14.62 12.02 1.98
C LEU A 285 -16.02 11.65 1.52
N ALA A 286 -17.05 11.91 2.32
CA ALA A 286 -18.45 11.69 1.94
C ALA A 286 -18.88 12.61 0.79
N MET A 287 -18.50 13.90 0.84
CA MET A 287 -18.72 14.84 -0.25
C MET A 287 -18.04 14.41 -1.55
N ARG A 288 -16.79 13.92 -1.46
CA ARG A 288 -16.12 13.36 -2.65
C ARG A 288 -16.81 12.10 -3.17
N THR A 289 -17.25 11.22 -2.27
CA THR A 289 -17.95 9.98 -2.64
C THR A 289 -19.26 10.28 -3.37
N LYS A 290 -20.01 11.30 -2.94
CA LYS A 290 -21.16 11.84 -3.66
C LYS A 290 -20.82 12.21 -5.10
N ASP A 291 -19.74 12.98 -5.30
CA ASP A 291 -19.33 13.42 -6.63
C ASP A 291 -18.84 12.23 -7.50
N ASP A 292 -18.15 11.27 -6.89
CA ASP A 292 -17.68 10.05 -7.55
C ASP A 292 -18.84 9.15 -7.99
N LEU A 293 -19.91 9.04 -7.19
CA LEU A 293 -21.14 8.33 -7.54
C LEU A 293 -21.80 8.94 -8.79
N LEU A 294 -21.93 10.28 -8.82
CA LEU A 294 -22.46 11.00 -9.99
C LEU A 294 -21.58 10.79 -11.22
N ALA A 295 -20.25 10.82 -11.06
CA ALA A 295 -19.32 10.55 -12.15
C ALA A 295 -19.42 9.10 -12.67
N ALA A 296 -19.62 8.13 -11.77
CA ALA A 296 -19.80 6.73 -12.12
C ALA A 296 -21.10 6.51 -12.93
N ALA A 297 -22.22 7.09 -12.50
CA ALA A 297 -23.48 7.04 -13.25
C ALA A 297 -23.34 7.65 -14.66
N LYS A 298 -22.68 8.81 -14.77
CA LYS A 298 -22.38 9.45 -16.06
C LYS A 298 -21.50 8.57 -16.96
N ARG A 299 -20.45 7.96 -16.41
CA ARG A 299 -19.59 7.02 -17.15
C ARG A 299 -20.34 5.78 -17.61
N GLY A 300 -21.28 5.28 -16.81
CA GLY A 300 -22.18 4.19 -17.16
C GLY A 300 -23.21 4.55 -18.24
N GLY A 301 -23.43 5.84 -18.50
CA GLY A 301 -24.49 6.31 -19.40
C GLY A 301 -25.90 6.17 -18.79
N ASP A 302 -26.00 6.02 -17.47
CA ASP A 302 -27.25 5.77 -16.76
C ASP A 302 -27.88 7.09 -16.31
N LYS A 303 -28.65 7.68 -17.22
CA LYS A 303 -29.27 8.99 -16.98
C LYS A 303 -30.30 8.94 -15.86
N GLU A 304 -31.02 7.84 -15.74
CA GLU A 304 -32.04 7.66 -14.69
C GLU A 304 -31.38 7.68 -13.30
N PHE A 305 -30.32 6.89 -13.11
CA PHE A 305 -29.61 6.88 -11.84
C PHE A 305 -28.90 8.21 -11.56
N GLU A 306 -28.33 8.87 -12.59
CA GLU A 306 -27.78 10.21 -12.44
C GLU A 306 -28.82 11.21 -11.90
N ASP A 307 -30.04 11.21 -12.46
CA ASP A 307 -31.10 12.11 -12.03
C ASP A 307 -31.60 11.77 -10.61
N GLN A 308 -31.65 10.48 -10.26
CA GLN A 308 -31.94 10.03 -8.89
C GLN A 308 -30.89 10.54 -7.89
N LEU A 309 -29.60 10.40 -8.20
CA LEU A 309 -28.51 10.88 -7.34
C LEU A 309 -28.54 12.41 -7.19
N ASN A 310 -28.80 13.15 -8.27
CA ASN A 310 -28.92 14.61 -8.22
C ASN A 310 -30.08 15.04 -7.30
N ALA A 311 -31.22 14.35 -7.37
CA ALA A 311 -32.35 14.60 -6.48
C ALA A 311 -32.04 14.22 -5.03
N MET A 312 -31.41 13.05 -4.83
CA MET A 312 -31.03 12.52 -3.52
C MET A 312 -30.10 13.48 -2.76
N PHE A 313 -29.12 14.05 -3.45
CA PHE A 313 -28.10 14.91 -2.84
C PHE A 313 -28.34 16.40 -3.04
N ALA A 314 -29.54 16.81 -3.47
CA ALA A 314 -29.85 18.21 -3.79
C ALA A 314 -29.53 19.17 -2.62
N GLU A 315 -29.72 18.74 -1.38
CA GLU A 315 -29.43 19.53 -0.17
C GLU A 315 -27.92 19.74 0.11
N PHE A 316 -27.04 18.98 -0.56
CA PHE A 316 -25.58 19.02 -0.40
C PHE A 316 -24.86 19.54 -1.65
N ASN A 317 -25.57 20.11 -2.61
CA ASN A 317 -24.94 20.76 -3.76
C ASN A 317 -24.48 22.16 -3.37
N ILE A 318 -23.18 22.43 -3.54
CA ILE A 318 -22.63 23.76 -3.34
C ILE A 318 -23.12 24.61 -4.53
N PRO A 319 -23.81 25.75 -4.30
CA PRO A 319 -24.19 26.64 -5.40
C PRO A 319 -22.93 27.10 -6.15
N ASP A 320 -23.00 27.08 -7.49
CA ASP A 320 -21.98 27.65 -8.38
C ASP A 320 -21.73 29.14 -8.09
#